data_AF-A0A8B9RJP7-F1
#
_entry.id   AF-A0A8B9RJP7-F1
#
_cell.length_a   1.000
_cell.length_b   1.000
_cell.length_c   1.000
_cell.angle_alpha   90.00
_cell.angle_beta   90.00
_cell.angle_gamma   90.00
#
_symmetry.space_group_name_H-M   'P 1'
#
loop_
_entity.id
_entity.type
_entity.pdbx_description
1 polymer ?
#
loop_
_entity_poly.entity_id
_entity_poly.type
_entity_poly.pdbx_seq_one_letter_code
_entity_poly.pdbx_strand_id
1 'polypeptide(L)'
;MSGAEQLYTCEDPAVWTGIYGKYWTVVEAKSAGKGKRSGKLLALDKWYQEELPAIISDRTEPFLTHPELVKLMEWKLTRGKFRPRLQQLAASNSEEVVLSCTKKAFNLLPNVQSAITELSTLKGLGPATASAVLAAGAPSEAAFMADEAVESIRDLRPVQYTAKHYSLFLQKMLHKAQQLSKVDSKQDWTPHKVELCLWAWAVAKQIQPSLLEEIPQNDATHSETKGMQEERKVTKERPSKRRKME
;
A
#
# COMPACT_ATOMS: atom_id res chain seq x y z
N MET A 1 -7.10 -7.00 -16.37
CA MET A 1 -6.34 -5.96 -15.62
C MET A 1 -6.31 -6.41 -14.18
N SER A 2 -5.14 -6.40 -13.55
CA SER A 2 -5.03 -6.77 -12.13
C SER A 2 -5.74 -5.68 -11.36
N GLY A 3 -6.86 -5.95 -10.70
CA GLY A 3 -7.61 -4.84 -10.12
C GLY A 3 -6.92 -4.14 -8.93
N ALA A 4 -5.68 -4.48 -8.56
CA ALA A 4 -4.79 -3.63 -7.75
C ALA A 4 -4.39 -2.34 -8.50
N GLU A 5 -4.25 -2.42 -9.82
CA GLU A 5 -4.00 -1.28 -10.72
C GLU A 5 -5.09 -0.22 -10.63
N GLN A 6 -6.32 -0.66 -10.34
CA GLN A 6 -7.51 0.18 -10.35
C GLN A 6 -7.47 1.28 -9.28
N LEU A 7 -6.91 1.01 -8.09
CA LEU A 7 -6.84 2.02 -7.03
C LEU A 7 -5.79 3.07 -7.35
N TYR A 8 -4.58 2.70 -7.80
CA TYR A 8 -3.52 3.68 -8.06
C TYR A 8 -3.93 4.70 -9.15
N THR A 9 -4.68 4.26 -10.17
CA THR A 9 -5.24 5.13 -11.21
C THR A 9 -6.49 5.88 -10.79
N CYS A 10 -7.10 5.55 -9.64
CA CYS A 10 -8.28 6.25 -9.14
C CYS A 10 -7.91 7.66 -8.65
N GLU A 11 -8.71 8.63 -9.07
CA GLU A 11 -8.57 10.05 -8.68
C GLU A 11 -9.62 10.48 -7.67
N ASP A 12 -10.63 9.65 -7.39
CA ASP A 12 -11.70 9.97 -6.45
C ASP A 12 -11.22 9.82 -4.99
N PRO A 13 -11.07 10.92 -4.23
CA PRO A 13 -10.60 10.86 -2.85
C PRO A 13 -11.54 10.10 -1.91
N ALA A 14 -12.83 9.98 -2.23
CA ALA A 14 -13.77 9.20 -1.43
C ALA A 14 -13.41 7.71 -1.44
N VAL A 15 -12.91 7.19 -2.56
CA VAL A 15 -12.42 5.81 -2.68
C VAL A 15 -11.20 5.61 -1.78
N TRP A 16 -10.22 6.50 -1.89
CA TRP A 16 -9.00 6.43 -1.06
C TRP A 16 -9.32 6.55 0.44
N THR A 17 -10.23 7.45 0.82
CA THR A 17 -10.69 7.61 2.20
C THR A 17 -11.41 6.37 2.70
N GLY A 18 -12.30 5.79 1.89
CA GLY A 18 -13.00 4.55 2.20
C GLY A 18 -12.03 3.38 2.42
N ILE A 19 -11.01 3.26 1.57
CA ILE A 19 -9.96 2.25 1.71
C ILE A 19 -9.16 2.44 3.00
N TYR A 20 -8.74 3.67 3.27
CA TYR A 20 -8.01 3.97 4.49
C TYR A 20 -8.84 3.62 5.74
N GLY A 21 -10.14 3.91 5.72
CA GLY A 21 -11.07 3.54 6.80
C GLY A 21 -11.21 2.03 7.01
N LYS A 22 -10.91 1.20 6.00
CA LYS A 22 -10.93 -0.27 6.09
C LYS A 22 -9.57 -0.87 6.46
N TYR A 23 -8.50 -0.07 6.61
CA TYR A 23 -7.14 -0.55 6.85
C TYR A 23 -7.09 -1.58 7.99
N TRP A 24 -7.63 -1.24 9.16
CA TRP A 24 -7.61 -2.11 10.33
C TRP A 24 -8.43 -3.40 10.15
N THR A 25 -9.58 -3.32 9.48
CA THR A 25 -10.37 -4.51 9.12
C THR A 25 -9.57 -5.47 8.24
N VAL A 26 -8.80 -4.94 7.28
CA VAL A 26 -7.92 -5.75 6.42
C VAL A 26 -6.77 -6.37 7.23
N VAL A 27 -6.16 -5.61 8.14
CA VAL A 27 -5.12 -6.13 9.05
C VAL A 27 -5.66 -7.25 9.93
N GLU A 28 -6.85 -7.08 10.50
CA GLU A 28 -7.53 -8.10 11.31
C GLU A 28 -7.81 -9.37 10.51
N ALA A 29 -8.38 -9.24 9.31
CA ALA A 29 -8.63 -10.36 8.40
C ALA A 29 -7.32 -11.09 8.03
N LYS A 30 -6.25 -10.35 7.71
CA LYS A 30 -4.92 -10.94 7.40
C LYS A 30 -4.34 -11.64 8.63
N SER A 31 -4.51 -11.07 9.82
CA SER A 31 -4.04 -11.61 11.10
C SER A 31 -4.79 -12.89 11.50
N ALA A 32 -6.09 -12.98 11.19
CA ALA A 32 -6.92 -14.15 11.46
C ALA A 32 -6.67 -15.34 10.51
N GLY A 33 -5.90 -15.12 9.43
CA GLY A 33 -5.54 -16.17 8.48
C GLY A 33 -4.78 -17.34 9.12
N LYS A 34 -4.85 -18.52 8.49
CA LYS A 34 -4.21 -19.74 8.99
C LYS A 34 -2.69 -19.70 8.80
N GLY A 35 -1.91 -19.93 9.87
CA GLY A 35 -0.45 -20.13 9.79
C GLY A 35 0.29 -19.80 11.09
N LYS A 36 1.60 -20.09 11.17
CA LYS A 36 2.44 -19.88 12.37
C LYS A 36 2.50 -18.43 12.89
N ARG A 37 1.99 -17.46 12.13
CA ARG A 37 2.02 -16.02 12.42
C ARG A 37 0.62 -15.44 12.70
N SER A 38 -0.41 -16.29 12.72
CA SER A 38 -1.80 -15.90 12.99
C SER A 38 -1.89 -15.22 14.36
N GLY A 39 -2.61 -14.10 14.43
CA GLY A 39 -2.87 -13.36 15.65
C GLY A 39 -1.79 -12.34 16.06
N LYS A 40 -0.56 -12.43 15.53
CA LYS A 40 0.52 -11.49 15.88
C LYS A 40 0.50 -10.19 15.08
N LEU A 41 0.03 -10.25 13.83
CA LEU A 41 0.14 -9.13 12.90
C LEU A 41 -0.59 -7.89 13.43
N LEU A 42 -1.81 -8.05 13.96
CA LEU A 42 -2.59 -6.92 14.46
C LEU A 42 -1.84 -6.11 15.54
N ALA A 43 -1.25 -6.79 16.52
CA ALA A 43 -0.50 -6.12 17.59
C ALA A 43 0.79 -5.47 17.07
N LEU A 44 1.51 -6.14 16.16
CA LEU A 44 2.71 -5.57 15.56
C LEU A 44 2.38 -4.36 14.67
N ASP A 45 1.27 -4.39 13.95
CA ASP A 45 0.85 -3.31 13.06
C ASP A 45 0.35 -2.10 13.85
N LYS A 46 -0.43 -2.30 14.93
CA LYS A 46 -0.77 -1.22 15.89
C LYS A 46 0.48 -0.56 16.46
N TRP A 47 1.44 -1.36 16.91
CA TRP A 47 2.69 -0.81 17.40
C TRP A 47 3.44 -0.02 16.32
N TYR A 48 3.51 -0.50 15.08
CA TYR A 48 4.25 0.20 14.02
C TYR A 48 3.54 1.46 13.52
N GLN A 49 2.21 1.46 13.39
CA GLN A 49 1.46 2.57 12.82
C GLN A 49 1.09 3.65 13.85
N GLU A 50 0.94 3.30 15.13
CA GLU A 50 0.43 4.20 16.17
C GLU A 50 1.47 4.47 17.25
N GLU A 51 2.05 3.43 17.87
CA GLU A 51 2.94 3.59 19.02
C GLU A 51 4.35 4.08 18.62
N LEU A 52 4.98 3.45 17.63
CA LEU A 52 6.35 3.76 17.22
C LEU A 52 6.50 5.20 16.71
N PRO A 53 5.60 5.74 15.85
CA PRO A 53 5.68 7.13 15.42
C PRO A 53 5.58 8.11 16.58
N ALA A 54 4.67 7.87 17.53
CA ALA A 54 4.54 8.69 18.74
C ALA A 54 5.81 8.65 19.60
N ILE A 55 6.39 7.46 19.80
CA ILE A 55 7.65 7.28 20.51
C ILE A 55 8.80 8.03 19.82
N ILE A 56 8.86 8.01 18.48
CA ILE A 56 9.90 8.72 17.73
C ILE A 56 9.71 10.24 17.83
N SER A 57 8.46 10.73 17.75
CA SER A 57 8.16 12.16 17.83
C SER A 57 8.39 12.77 19.22
N ASP A 58 8.23 11.98 20.28
CA ASP A 58 8.45 12.43 21.66
C ASP A 58 9.94 12.58 22.02
N ARG A 59 10.84 12.10 21.16
CA ARG A 59 12.30 12.25 21.34
C ARG A 59 12.74 13.65 20.93
N THR A 60 13.77 14.15 21.61
CA THR A 60 14.43 15.41 21.24
C THR A 60 15.00 15.38 19.82
N GLU A 61 15.53 14.22 19.41
CA GLU A 61 15.93 13.95 18.04
C GLU A 61 15.38 12.58 17.63
N PRO A 62 14.87 12.41 16.40
CA PRO A 62 14.34 11.13 15.94
C PRO A 62 15.47 10.10 15.76
N PHE A 63 15.26 8.89 16.29
CA PHE A 63 16.13 7.71 16.11
C PHE A 63 15.31 6.46 16.41
N LEU A 64 15.87 5.25 16.21
CA LEU A 64 15.33 4.00 16.76
C LEU A 64 16.32 3.41 17.77
N THR A 65 15.80 2.76 18.81
CA THR A 65 16.58 1.88 19.67
C THR A 65 16.78 0.51 19.01
N HIS A 66 17.72 -0.29 19.51
CA HIS A 66 17.92 -1.66 19.01
C HIS A 66 16.66 -2.54 19.17
N PRO A 67 15.97 -2.59 20.34
CA PRO A 67 14.74 -3.36 20.47
C PRO A 67 13.66 -2.94 19.47
N GLU A 68 13.52 -1.64 19.20
CA GLU A 68 12.58 -1.12 18.20
C GLU A 68 12.95 -1.55 16.79
N LEU A 69 14.22 -1.52 16.40
CA LEU A 69 14.66 -2.00 15.10
C LEU A 69 14.38 -3.50 14.92
N VAL A 70 14.62 -4.31 15.95
CA VAL A 70 14.36 -5.75 15.93
C VAL A 70 12.85 -6.03 15.83
N LYS A 71 12.02 -5.28 16.57
CA LYS A 71 10.55 -5.39 16.50
C LYS A 71 9.99 -4.89 15.16
N LEU A 72 10.57 -3.85 14.58
CA LEU A 72 10.25 -3.38 13.22
C LEU A 72 10.53 -4.46 12.18
N MET A 73 11.66 -5.17 12.30
CA MET A 73 11.95 -6.30 11.42
C MET A 73 10.92 -7.43 11.59
N GLU A 74 10.53 -7.76 12.83
CA GLU A 74 9.50 -8.78 13.10
C GLU A 74 8.16 -8.38 12.47
N TRP A 75 7.73 -7.13 12.67
CA TRP A 75 6.54 -6.57 12.03
C TRP A 75 6.62 -6.71 10.51
N LYS A 76 7.69 -6.23 9.88
CA LYS A 76 7.87 -6.27 8.42
C LYS A 76 7.80 -7.69 7.87
N LEU A 77 8.48 -8.63 8.52
CA LEU A 77 8.50 -10.05 8.13
C LEU A 77 7.16 -10.74 8.42
N THR A 78 6.33 -10.20 9.30
CA THR A 78 4.98 -10.69 9.59
C THR A 78 3.95 -10.13 8.60
N ARG A 79 4.03 -8.83 8.28
CA ARG A 79 3.13 -8.12 7.35
C ARG A 79 3.33 -8.56 5.90
N GLY A 80 4.57 -8.84 5.50
CA GLY A 80 4.92 -9.16 4.11
C GLY A 80 5.64 -10.51 3.94
N LYS A 81 6.55 -10.54 2.95
CA LYS A 81 7.31 -11.74 2.58
C LYS A 81 8.31 -12.13 3.68
N PHE A 82 8.15 -13.36 4.19
CA PHE A 82 8.98 -13.90 5.26
C PHE A 82 10.39 -14.27 4.77
N ARG A 83 11.42 -13.73 5.42
CA ARG A 83 12.84 -14.00 5.15
C ARG A 83 13.59 -14.10 6.49
N PRO A 84 13.61 -15.28 7.14
CA PRO A 84 14.00 -15.43 8.56
C PRO A 84 15.43 -14.96 8.85
N ARG A 85 16.33 -15.05 7.87
CA ARG A 85 17.72 -14.59 8.02
C ARG A 85 17.81 -13.09 8.32
N LEU A 86 16.86 -12.27 7.85
CA LEU A 86 16.86 -10.83 8.10
C LEU A 86 16.65 -10.49 9.58
N GLN A 87 15.85 -11.28 10.31
CA GLN A 87 15.66 -11.08 11.75
C GLN A 87 16.98 -11.22 12.52
N GLN A 88 17.73 -12.29 12.22
CA GLN A 88 19.03 -12.53 12.85
C GLN A 88 20.06 -11.45 12.49
N LEU A 89 20.05 -10.98 11.24
CA LEU A 89 20.96 -9.91 10.81
C LEU A 89 20.64 -8.59 11.51
N ALA A 90 19.36 -8.20 11.58
CA ALA A 90 18.93 -6.99 12.27
C ALA A 90 19.33 -7.03 13.76
N ALA A 91 19.10 -8.16 14.42
CA ALA A 91 19.48 -8.36 15.82
C ALA A 91 21.00 -8.37 16.08
N SER A 92 21.82 -8.61 15.05
CA SER A 92 23.28 -8.66 15.17
C SER A 92 23.98 -7.29 15.09
N ASN A 93 23.24 -6.21 14.88
CA ASN A 93 23.77 -4.85 15.03
C ASN A 93 23.91 -4.51 16.53
N SER A 94 24.88 -3.66 16.89
CA SER A 94 24.99 -3.17 18.28
C SER A 94 24.04 -2.00 18.53
N GLU A 95 23.73 -1.73 19.80
CA GLU A 95 22.83 -0.63 20.18
C GLU A 95 23.35 0.74 19.72
N GLU A 96 24.66 0.97 19.85
CA GLU A 96 25.33 2.22 19.48
C GLU A 96 25.28 2.45 17.97
N VAL A 97 25.47 1.39 17.18
CA VAL A 97 25.42 1.47 15.71
C VAL A 97 23.99 1.74 15.25
N VAL A 98 22.99 1.11 15.85
CA VAL A 98 21.56 1.37 15.51
C VAL A 98 21.19 2.82 15.83
N LEU A 99 21.51 3.29 17.03
CA LEU A 99 21.20 4.66 17.45
C LEU A 99 21.88 5.68 16.54
N SER A 100 23.19 5.57 16.35
CA SER A 100 23.96 6.54 15.55
C SER A 100 23.51 6.57 14.08
N CYS A 101 23.31 5.39 13.47
CA CYS A 101 22.89 5.28 12.08
C CYS A 101 21.48 5.83 11.85
N THR A 102 20.50 5.43 12.68
CA THR A 102 19.11 5.90 12.50
C THR A 102 18.96 7.39 12.79
N LYS A 103 19.62 7.90 13.83
CA LYS A 103 19.67 9.34 14.12
C LYS A 103 20.23 10.14 12.95
N LYS A 104 21.37 9.69 12.40
CA LYS A 104 21.98 10.33 11.23
C LYS A 104 21.07 10.25 10.01
N ALA A 105 20.39 9.14 9.79
CA ALA A 105 19.46 8.98 8.67
C ALA A 105 18.29 9.96 8.73
N PHE A 106 17.69 10.18 9.90
CA PHE A 106 16.63 11.18 10.04
C PHE A 106 17.16 12.61 9.83
N ASN A 107 18.37 12.92 10.29
CA ASN A 107 19.01 14.21 10.06
C ASN A 107 19.39 14.47 8.58
N LEU A 108 19.32 13.46 7.71
CA LEU A 108 19.52 13.62 6.27
C LEU A 108 18.24 14.02 5.52
N LEU A 109 17.07 14.01 6.17
CA LEU A 109 15.82 14.46 5.54
C LEU A 109 15.86 15.97 5.24
N PRO A 110 15.25 16.44 4.12
CA PRO A 110 14.38 15.71 3.20
C PRO A 110 15.11 14.89 2.12
N ASN A 111 16.44 14.72 2.18
CA ASN A 111 17.17 13.86 1.25
C ASN A 111 17.00 12.38 1.61
N VAL A 112 15.85 11.83 1.24
CA VAL A 112 15.49 10.42 1.48
C VAL A 112 16.50 9.45 0.85
N GLN A 113 17.08 9.78 -0.31
CA GLN A 113 18.04 8.91 -0.97
C GLN A 113 19.30 8.71 -0.11
N SER A 114 19.83 9.78 0.49
CA SER A 114 20.95 9.69 1.42
C SER A 114 20.57 8.96 2.72
N ALA A 115 19.37 9.22 3.25
CA ALA A 115 18.88 8.52 4.45
C ALA A 115 18.75 7.00 4.24
N ILE A 116 18.24 6.56 3.07
CA ILE A 116 18.16 5.13 2.71
C ILE A 116 19.56 4.52 2.59
N THR A 117 20.51 5.23 1.98
CA THR A 117 21.90 4.76 1.87
C THR A 117 22.52 4.58 3.27
N GLU A 118 22.32 5.55 4.17
CA GLU A 118 22.80 5.46 5.55
C GLU A 118 22.21 4.25 6.27
N LEU A 119 20.89 4.09 6.27
CA LEU A 119 20.21 2.96 6.92
C LEU A 119 20.59 1.60 6.33
N SER A 120 20.90 1.57 5.04
CA SER A 120 21.31 0.33 4.36
C SER A 120 22.72 -0.13 4.74
N THR A 121 23.46 0.64 5.56
CA THR A 121 24.71 0.19 6.18
C THR A 121 24.47 -0.79 7.33
N LEU A 122 23.28 -0.79 7.94
CA LEU A 122 22.90 -1.73 8.99
C LEU A 122 22.68 -3.14 8.43
N LYS A 123 23.17 -4.16 9.16
CA LYS A 123 23.01 -5.56 8.76
C LYS A 123 21.53 -5.92 8.69
N GLY A 124 21.10 -6.47 7.55
CA GLY A 124 19.73 -6.90 7.33
C GLY A 124 18.78 -5.79 6.86
N LEU A 125 19.25 -4.55 6.72
CA LEU A 125 18.48 -3.44 6.16
C LEU A 125 18.89 -3.21 4.70
N GLY A 126 17.99 -3.53 3.78
CA GLY A 126 18.04 -2.99 2.42
C GLY A 126 17.05 -1.83 2.25
N PRO A 127 16.91 -1.27 1.04
CA PRO A 127 16.02 -0.14 0.76
C PRO A 127 14.60 -0.32 1.29
N ALA A 128 14.04 -1.53 1.20
CA ALA A 128 12.71 -1.80 1.73
C ALA A 128 12.62 -1.68 3.26
N THR A 129 13.58 -2.22 4.01
CA THR A 129 13.56 -2.08 5.49
C THR A 129 13.94 -0.66 5.91
N ALA A 130 14.90 -0.03 5.23
CA ALA A 130 15.26 1.36 5.46
C ALA A 130 14.05 2.29 5.29
N SER A 131 13.23 2.07 4.25
CA SER A 131 12.01 2.84 4.04
C SER A 131 10.96 2.68 5.15
N ALA A 132 10.93 1.54 5.86
CA ALA A 132 10.05 1.36 7.02
C ALA A 132 10.53 2.20 8.22
N VAL A 133 11.84 2.27 8.44
CA VAL A 133 12.41 3.14 9.49
C VAL A 133 12.03 4.60 9.22
N LEU A 134 12.20 5.08 7.98
CA LEU A 134 11.86 6.44 7.61
C LEU A 134 10.36 6.72 7.67
N ALA A 135 9.51 5.81 7.18
CA ALA A 135 8.07 5.98 7.20
C ALA A 135 7.49 6.05 8.64
N ALA A 136 8.10 5.34 9.60
CA ALA A 136 7.70 5.41 11.00
C ALA A 136 8.00 6.77 11.65
N GLY A 137 9.14 7.40 11.34
CA GLY A 137 9.55 8.67 11.95
C GLY A 137 9.26 9.93 11.12
N ALA A 138 9.02 9.77 9.81
CA ALA A 138 8.79 10.85 8.87
C ALA A 138 7.77 10.43 7.78
N PRO A 139 6.52 10.09 8.15
CA PRO A 139 5.52 9.57 7.22
C PRO A 139 5.15 10.55 6.10
N SER A 140 5.36 11.84 6.29
CA SER A 140 5.14 12.89 5.28
C SER A 140 6.24 12.94 4.20
N GLU A 141 7.43 12.41 4.51
CA GLU A 141 8.61 12.44 3.62
C GLU A 141 8.86 11.07 2.96
N ALA A 142 8.48 9.97 3.64
CA ALA A 142 8.79 8.62 3.21
C ALA A 142 7.55 7.71 3.25
N ALA A 143 7.51 6.76 2.30
CA ALA A 143 6.57 5.65 2.28
C ALA A 143 7.31 4.32 2.45
N PHE A 144 6.69 3.36 3.13
CA PHE A 144 7.23 2.01 3.23
C PHE A 144 7.17 1.27 1.88
N MET A 145 8.25 0.62 1.47
CA MET A 145 8.28 -0.16 0.24
C MET A 145 7.68 -1.56 0.45
N ALA A 146 6.36 -1.65 0.65
CA ALA A 146 5.66 -2.93 0.68
C ALA A 146 5.53 -3.53 -0.73
N ASP A 147 5.81 -4.83 -0.88
CA ASP A 147 5.72 -5.52 -2.17
C ASP A 147 4.32 -5.33 -2.78
N GLU A 148 3.25 -5.47 -1.98
CA GLU A 148 1.86 -5.33 -2.43
C GLU A 148 1.55 -3.90 -2.96
N ALA A 149 2.14 -2.87 -2.35
CA ALA A 149 1.97 -1.48 -2.79
C ALA A 149 2.76 -1.19 -4.07
N VAL A 150 4.01 -1.66 -4.17
CA VAL A 150 4.83 -1.52 -5.39
C VAL A 150 4.19 -2.26 -6.56
N GLU A 151 3.70 -3.49 -6.33
CA GLU A 151 3.00 -4.28 -7.34
C GLU A 151 1.69 -3.65 -7.81
N SER A 152 1.10 -2.73 -7.05
CA SER A 152 -0.09 -1.99 -7.50
C SER A 152 0.23 -0.98 -8.61
N ILE A 153 1.51 -0.70 -8.89
CA ILE A 153 1.96 0.26 -9.91
C ILE A 153 2.60 -0.50 -11.08
N ARG A 154 1.96 -0.47 -12.25
CA ARG A 154 2.37 -1.25 -13.43
C ARG A 154 3.83 -1.03 -13.83
N ASP A 155 4.29 0.23 -13.84
CA ASP A 155 5.63 0.61 -14.30
C ASP A 155 6.75 0.18 -13.34
N LEU A 156 6.39 -0.27 -12.13
CA LEU A 156 7.33 -0.72 -11.10
C LEU A 156 7.39 -2.24 -10.96
N ARG A 157 6.84 -2.98 -11.93
CA ARG A 157 6.94 -4.44 -11.96
C ARG A 157 8.09 -4.90 -12.87
N PRO A 158 8.81 -5.97 -12.50
CA PRO A 158 8.78 -6.66 -11.21
C PRO A 158 9.41 -5.81 -10.09
N VAL A 159 9.03 -6.08 -8.83
CA VAL A 159 9.59 -5.41 -7.66
C VAL A 159 11.11 -5.63 -7.60
N GLN A 160 11.87 -4.54 -7.48
CA GLN A 160 13.33 -4.61 -7.29
C GLN A 160 13.72 -3.95 -5.98
N TYR A 161 14.47 -4.64 -5.14
CA TYR A 161 14.89 -4.15 -3.82
C TYR A 161 16.15 -3.27 -3.91
N THR A 162 16.17 -2.31 -4.84
CA THR A 162 17.29 -1.38 -5.05
C THR A 162 16.91 0.04 -4.66
N ALA A 163 17.90 0.85 -4.33
CA ALA A 163 17.68 2.26 -3.96
C ALA A 163 17.03 3.05 -5.11
N LYS A 164 17.45 2.81 -6.36
CA LYS A 164 16.85 3.44 -7.55
C LYS A 164 15.36 3.11 -7.68
N HIS A 165 15.00 1.84 -7.48
CA HIS A 165 13.61 1.40 -7.59
C HIS A 165 12.75 1.98 -6.45
N TYR A 166 13.29 2.06 -5.23
CA TYR A 166 12.63 2.75 -4.12
C TYR A 166 12.37 4.23 -4.43
N SER A 167 13.34 4.94 -4.99
CA SER A 167 13.18 6.36 -5.34
C SER A 167 12.06 6.59 -6.37
N LEU A 168 11.93 5.70 -7.36
CA LEU A 168 10.80 5.74 -8.31
C LEU A 168 9.46 5.47 -7.61
N PHE A 169 9.41 4.51 -6.69
CA PHE A 169 8.22 4.23 -5.88
C PHE A 169 7.83 5.43 -5.02
N LEU A 170 8.78 6.01 -4.27
CA LEU A 170 8.50 7.15 -3.40
C LEU A 170 8.01 8.37 -4.18
N GLN A 171 8.58 8.66 -5.36
CA GLN A 171 8.08 9.72 -6.23
C GLN A 171 6.61 9.53 -6.61
N LYS A 172 6.18 8.29 -6.88
CA LYS A 172 4.78 7.98 -7.19
C LYS A 172 3.87 8.18 -5.97
N MET A 173 4.35 7.82 -4.77
CA MET A 173 3.60 8.05 -3.51
C MET A 173 3.45 9.53 -3.20
N LEU A 174 4.54 10.31 -3.29
CA LEU A 174 4.52 11.76 -3.08
C LEU A 174 3.58 12.45 -4.08
N HIS A 175 3.67 12.11 -5.36
CA HIS A 175 2.80 12.70 -6.37
C HIS A 175 1.33 12.37 -6.11
N LYS A 176 1.00 11.10 -5.78
CA LYS A 176 -0.38 10.72 -5.47
C LYS A 176 -0.89 11.41 -4.20
N ALA A 177 -0.08 11.51 -3.15
CA ALA A 177 -0.44 12.24 -1.93
C ALA A 177 -0.74 13.72 -2.20
N GLN A 178 0.07 14.37 -3.04
CA GLN A 178 -0.17 15.75 -3.49
C GLN A 178 -1.44 15.88 -4.34
N GLN A 179 -1.74 14.92 -5.22
CA GLN A 179 -2.96 14.92 -6.01
C GLN A 179 -4.20 14.82 -5.10
N LEU A 180 -4.20 13.89 -4.14
CA LEU A 180 -5.31 13.70 -3.20
C LEU A 180 -5.50 14.94 -2.30
N SER A 181 -4.41 15.52 -1.79
CA SER A 181 -4.46 16.73 -0.95
C SER A 181 -5.11 17.93 -1.65
N LYS A 182 -5.05 18.01 -2.98
CA LYS A 182 -5.67 19.11 -3.76
C LYS A 182 -7.19 19.00 -3.82
N VAL A 183 -7.73 17.78 -3.81
CA VAL A 183 -9.16 17.51 -3.99
C VAL A 183 -9.87 17.14 -2.68
N ASP A 184 -9.11 16.77 -1.65
CA ASP A 184 -9.61 16.41 -0.33
C ASP A 184 -8.89 17.24 0.75
N SER A 185 -9.38 18.45 0.96
CA SER A 185 -8.83 19.39 1.94
C SER A 185 -9.08 18.98 3.39
N LYS A 186 -9.90 17.95 3.64
CA LYS A 186 -10.22 17.48 4.99
C LYS A 186 -9.22 16.45 5.51
N GLN A 187 -8.43 15.85 4.63
CA GLN A 187 -7.57 14.74 4.97
C GLN A 187 -6.11 15.09 4.73
N ASP A 188 -5.28 14.90 5.76
CA ASP A 188 -3.84 14.96 5.61
C ASP A 188 -3.32 13.70 4.89
N TRP A 189 -3.01 13.86 3.60
CA TRP A 189 -2.51 12.78 2.74
C TRP A 189 -0.98 12.80 2.73
N THR A 190 -0.39 11.78 3.37
CA THR A 190 1.06 11.54 3.34
C THR A 190 1.41 10.43 2.35
N PRO A 191 2.66 10.38 1.83
CA PRO A 191 3.10 9.26 1.01
C PRO A 191 2.97 7.91 1.74
N HIS A 192 3.21 7.85 3.06
CA HIS A 192 2.96 6.64 3.84
C HIS A 192 1.48 6.26 3.87
N LYS A 193 0.57 7.21 4.03
CA LYS A 193 -0.88 6.93 4.01
C LYS A 193 -1.36 6.37 2.66
N VAL A 194 -0.81 6.87 1.56
CA VAL A 194 -1.08 6.34 0.21
C VAL A 194 -0.60 4.88 0.10
N GLU A 195 0.58 4.56 0.63
CA GLU A 195 1.07 3.17 0.69
C GLU A 195 0.13 2.25 1.46
N LEU A 196 -0.35 2.68 2.63
CA LEU A 196 -1.27 1.89 3.45
C LEU A 196 -2.56 1.55 2.67
N CYS A 197 -3.06 2.50 1.87
CA CYS A 197 -4.24 2.28 1.04
C CYS A 197 -3.98 1.24 -0.06
N LEU A 198 -2.85 1.38 -0.78
CA LEU A 198 -2.48 0.42 -1.82
C LEU A 198 -2.26 -0.98 -1.26
N TRP A 199 -1.58 -1.08 -0.11
CA TRP A 199 -1.38 -2.34 0.59
C TRP A 199 -2.71 -2.96 1.03
N ALA A 200 -3.59 -2.18 1.67
CA ALA A 200 -4.88 -2.67 2.16
C ALA A 200 -5.76 -3.16 1.02
N TRP A 201 -5.82 -2.42 -0.09
CA TRP A 201 -6.53 -2.84 -1.28
C TRP A 201 -5.99 -4.15 -1.85
N ALA A 202 -4.67 -4.22 -2.09
CA ALA A 202 -4.04 -5.41 -2.66
C ALA A 202 -4.23 -6.66 -1.77
N VAL A 203 -4.10 -6.51 -0.46
CA VAL A 203 -4.31 -7.58 0.51
C VAL A 203 -5.78 -8.00 0.58
N ALA A 204 -6.71 -7.06 0.69
CA ALA A 204 -8.14 -7.34 0.74
C ALA A 204 -8.57 -8.15 -0.48
N LYS A 205 -8.11 -7.79 -1.68
CA LYS A 205 -8.37 -8.56 -2.91
C LYS A 205 -7.87 -10.00 -2.86
N GLN A 206 -6.82 -10.28 -2.11
CA GLN A 206 -6.27 -11.64 -2.00
C GLN A 206 -7.00 -12.48 -0.96
N ILE A 207 -7.39 -11.88 0.18
CA ILE A 207 -7.89 -12.64 1.34
C ILE A 207 -9.41 -12.57 1.51
N GLN A 208 -10.03 -11.42 1.21
CA GLN A 208 -11.46 -11.18 1.42
C GLN A 208 -11.94 -10.01 0.54
N PRO A 209 -12.22 -10.25 -0.76
CA PRO A 209 -12.63 -9.21 -1.70
C PRO A 209 -13.88 -8.44 -1.29
N SER A 210 -14.79 -9.06 -0.52
CA SER A 210 -16.02 -8.43 -0.04
C SER A 210 -15.79 -7.21 0.84
N LEU A 211 -14.60 -7.06 1.45
CA LEU A 211 -14.21 -5.84 2.17
C LEU A 211 -14.16 -4.59 1.29
N LEU A 212 -14.15 -4.76 -0.03
CA LEU A 212 -14.06 -3.69 -1.03
C LEU A 212 -15.39 -3.39 -1.73
N GLU A 213 -16.43 -4.18 -1.51
CA GLU A 213 -17.74 -4.02 -2.15
C GLU A 213 -18.51 -2.80 -1.61
N GLU A 214 -18.25 -2.41 -0.36
CA GLU A 214 -18.90 -1.27 0.30
C GLU A 214 -18.25 0.09 -0.02
N ILE A 215 -17.15 0.09 -0.78
CA ILE A 215 -16.41 1.31 -1.13
C ILE A 215 -17.02 1.85 -2.42
N PRO A 216 -17.30 3.17 -2.54
CA PRO A 216 -17.87 3.74 -3.75
C PRO A 216 -17.07 3.32 -4.98
N GLN A 217 -17.59 2.40 -5.79
CA GLN A 217 -16.98 2.08 -7.06
C GLN A 217 -17.58 3.07 -8.06
N ASN A 218 -16.80 4.09 -8.46
CA ASN A 218 -17.13 4.80 -9.68
C ASN A 218 -16.93 3.81 -10.84
N ASP A 219 -18.01 3.14 -11.23
CA ASP A 219 -18.11 2.47 -12.52
C ASP A 219 -18.00 3.52 -13.62
N ALA A 220 -16.77 3.90 -13.95
CA ALA A 220 -16.47 4.60 -15.20
C ALA A 220 -16.56 3.64 -16.40
N THR A 221 -17.65 2.86 -16.48
CA THR A 221 -18.10 2.10 -17.66
C THR A 221 -19.56 1.70 -17.45
N HIS A 222 -20.52 2.58 -17.77
CA HIS A 222 -21.77 2.27 -18.50
C HIS A 222 -22.75 3.46 -18.49
N SER A 223 -22.56 4.36 -19.45
CA SER A 223 -23.48 5.41 -19.88
C SER A 223 -23.05 5.68 -21.34
N GLU A 224 -23.75 5.42 -22.43
CA GLU A 224 -25.14 5.16 -22.76
C GLU A 224 -25.16 4.32 -24.05
N THR A 225 -26.13 3.42 -24.22
CA THR A 225 -26.90 3.26 -25.48
C THR A 225 -27.96 2.18 -25.28
N LYS A 226 -29.02 2.51 -24.53
CA LYS A 226 -30.32 1.87 -24.66
C LYS A 226 -31.39 2.93 -24.52
N GLY A 227 -31.80 3.48 -25.66
CA GLY A 227 -32.84 4.49 -25.70
C GLY A 227 -33.13 4.99 -27.11
N MET A 228 -33.44 4.08 -28.05
CA MET A 228 -34.33 4.42 -29.16
C MET A 228 -34.87 3.14 -29.81
N GLN A 229 -36.00 2.65 -29.34
CA GLN A 229 -36.91 1.84 -30.14
C GLN A 229 -38.26 2.53 -30.11
N GLU A 230 -38.50 3.40 -31.07
CA GLU A 230 -39.84 3.83 -31.45
C GLU A 230 -40.04 3.59 -32.94
N GLU A 231 -40.94 2.65 -33.19
CA GLU A 231 -41.92 2.59 -34.28
C GLU A 231 -41.50 2.99 -35.71
N ARG A 232 -41.55 2.00 -36.61
CA ARG A 232 -42.22 2.14 -37.91
C ARG A 232 -42.78 0.81 -38.38
N LYS A 233 -44.08 0.62 -38.12
CA LYS A 233 -44.96 -0.31 -38.84
C LYS A 233 -45.09 0.17 -40.29
N VAL A 234 -44.72 -0.65 -41.27
CA VAL A 234 -45.42 -0.68 -42.57
C VAL A 234 -45.52 -2.13 -43.05
N THR A 235 -46.78 -2.53 -43.21
CA THR A 235 -47.37 -3.74 -43.77
C THR A 235 -46.96 -4.04 -45.22
N LYS A 236 -46.86 -5.32 -45.58
CA LYS A 236 -47.37 -5.96 -46.83
C LYS A 236 -47.07 -7.47 -46.79
N GLU A 237 -48.07 -8.28 -46.46
CA GLU A 237 -48.84 -9.13 -47.39
C GLU A 237 -48.20 -10.49 -47.73
N ARG A 238 -48.88 -11.57 -47.32
CA ARG A 238 -48.67 -12.97 -47.76
C ARG A 238 -49.35 -13.18 -49.13
N PRO A 239 -48.92 -14.19 -49.91
CA PRO A 239 -49.67 -15.46 -49.95
C PRO A 239 -48.75 -16.69 -49.99
N SER A 240 -48.95 -17.75 -49.21
CA SER A 240 -49.85 -18.92 -49.36
C SER A 240 -49.46 -19.94 -50.44
N LYS A 241 -49.54 -21.24 -50.05
CA LYS A 241 -49.42 -22.53 -50.80
C LYS A 241 -47.98 -23.11 -50.83
N ARG A 242 -47.72 -24.40 -50.61
CA ARG A 242 -48.54 -25.64 -50.45
C ARG A 242 -47.63 -26.74 -49.85
N ARG A 243 -48.22 -27.67 -49.08
CA ARG A 243 -47.64 -28.97 -48.66
C ARG A 243 -47.92 -30.04 -49.73
N LYS A 244 -46.99 -30.99 -49.93
CA LYS A 244 -47.11 -32.46 -50.17
C LYS A 244 -45.70 -33.01 -50.48
N MET A 245 -45.10 -33.90 -49.66
CA MET A 245 -45.12 -35.38 -49.76
C MET A 245 -45.00 -35.90 -51.20
N GLU A 246 -43.80 -36.34 -51.59
CA GLU A 246 -43.33 -37.74 -51.62
C GLU A 246 -41.79 -37.77 -51.54
#